data_AF-A0ABD6EZR1-F1
#
_entry.id   AF-A0ABD6EZR1-F1
#
_cell.length_a   1.000
_cell.length_b   1.000
_cell.length_c   1.000
_cell.angle_alpha   90.00
_cell.angle_beta   90.00
_cell.angle_gamma   90.00
#
_symmetry.space_group_name_H-M   'P 1'
#
loop_
_entity.id
_entity.type
_entity.pdbx_description
1 polymer ?
#
loop_
_entity_poly.entity_id
_entity_poly.type
_entity_poly.pdbx_seq_one_letter_code
_entity_poly.pdbx_strand_id
1 'polypeptide(L)'
;MLELISQDNYRQLDATFDAFEKLAGRNIEKAIEEEYAGDAKRSLQAMVQCMHDKPKYYAARLYESMKGLGTSDDDLIRLIVSRSEIDLALVRDEFEKQYGKSLIDWIKSECSGAYRDALCLIVRGG
;
A
#
# COMPACT_ATOMS: atom_id res chain seq x y z
N MET A 1 -12.15 -8.30 16.39
CA MET A 1 -11.84 -7.57 15.15
C MET A 1 -10.53 -8.05 14.51
N LEU A 2 -9.41 -8.08 15.24
CA LEU A 2 -8.11 -8.58 14.72
C LEU A 2 -8.15 -10.04 14.22
N GLU A 3 -8.84 -10.95 14.93
CA GLU A 3 -8.97 -12.35 14.49
C GLU A 3 -9.85 -12.51 13.24
N LEU A 4 -10.85 -11.65 13.07
CA LEU A 4 -11.78 -11.68 11.93
C LEU A 4 -11.05 -11.28 10.63
N ILE A 5 -10.31 -10.17 10.70
CA ILE A 5 -9.62 -9.60 9.53
C ILE A 5 -8.40 -10.45 9.12
N SER A 6 -7.81 -11.22 10.05
CA SER A 6 -6.64 -12.05 9.74
C SER A 6 -6.96 -13.44 9.16
N GLN A 7 -8.21 -13.92 9.27
CA GLN A 7 -8.57 -15.30 8.90
C GLN A 7 -9.55 -15.44 7.73
N ASP A 8 -10.25 -14.37 7.34
CA ASP A 8 -11.32 -14.47 6.33
C ASP A 8 -10.85 -14.30 4.88
N ASN A 9 -11.50 -15.03 3.97
CA ASN A 9 -11.36 -14.88 2.52
C ASN A 9 -11.95 -13.53 2.05
N TYR A 10 -11.30 -12.87 1.09
CA TYR A 10 -11.62 -11.53 0.56
C TYR A 10 -13.11 -11.27 0.31
N ARG A 11 -13.84 -12.25 -0.25
CA ARG A 11 -15.28 -12.12 -0.52
C ARG A 11 -16.14 -12.10 0.73
N GLN A 12 -15.74 -12.86 1.75
CA GLN A 12 -16.44 -12.90 3.02
C GLN A 12 -16.18 -11.61 3.80
N LEU A 13 -14.98 -11.04 3.67
CA LEU A 13 -14.61 -9.81 4.34
C LEU A 13 -15.42 -8.61 3.84
N ASP A 14 -15.62 -8.48 2.52
CA ASP A 14 -16.43 -7.42 1.93
C ASP A 14 -17.90 -7.50 2.42
N ALA A 15 -18.49 -8.70 2.38
CA ALA A 15 -19.82 -8.94 2.94
C ALA A 15 -19.90 -8.68 4.46
N THR A 16 -18.79 -8.91 5.17
CA THR A 16 -18.68 -8.64 6.61
C THR A 16 -18.58 -7.15 6.88
N PHE A 17 -17.89 -6.37 6.04
CA PHE A 17 -17.83 -4.92 6.14
C PHE A 17 -19.20 -4.29 5.83
N ASP A 18 -19.89 -4.78 4.81
CA ASP A 18 -21.28 -4.39 4.51
C ASP A 18 -22.23 -4.69 5.68
N ALA A 19 -22.10 -5.87 6.28
CA ALA A 19 -22.91 -6.25 7.44
C ALA A 19 -22.56 -5.40 8.66
N PHE A 20 -21.27 -5.13 8.88
CA PHE A 20 -20.80 -4.26 9.95
C PHE A 20 -21.38 -2.85 9.80
N GLU A 21 -21.32 -2.26 8.60
CA GLU A 21 -21.85 -0.92 8.35
C GLU A 21 -23.35 -0.84 8.62
N LYS A 22 -24.12 -1.85 8.18
CA LYS A 22 -25.56 -1.95 8.45
C LYS A 22 -25.89 -2.05 9.94
N LEU A 23 -25.06 -2.72 10.73
CA LEU A 23 -25.29 -2.95 12.16
C LEU A 23 -24.76 -1.81 13.05
N ALA A 24 -23.57 -1.28 12.73
CA ALA A 24 -22.87 -0.28 13.53
C ALA A 24 -23.17 1.16 13.09
N GLY A 25 -23.76 1.37 11.91
CA GLY A 25 -24.10 2.69 11.38
C GLY A 25 -22.89 3.54 10.98
N ARG A 26 -21.71 2.92 10.85
CA ARG A 26 -20.45 3.54 10.38
C ARG A 26 -19.61 2.47 9.68
N ASN A 27 -18.79 2.90 8.72
CA ASN A 27 -17.87 1.99 8.03
C ASN A 27 -16.73 1.52 8.95
N ILE A 28 -16.06 0.45 8.51
CA ILE A 28 -15.01 -0.19 9.30
C ILE A 28 -13.79 0.71 9.49
N GLU A 29 -13.47 1.56 8.52
CA GLU A 29 -12.35 2.50 8.57
C GLU A 29 -12.54 3.52 9.69
N LYS A 30 -13.74 4.09 9.79
CA LYS A 30 -14.09 5.04 10.85
C LYS A 30 -14.11 4.38 12.22
N ALA A 31 -14.62 3.15 12.31
CA ALA A 31 -14.58 2.39 13.56
C ALA A 31 -13.14 2.13 14.02
N ILE A 32 -12.24 1.76 13.09
CA ILE A 32 -10.81 1.57 13.41
C ILE A 32 -10.18 2.88 13.89
N GLU A 33 -10.54 3.99 13.28
CA GLU A 33 -10.04 5.31 13.64
C GLU A 33 -10.45 5.76 15.05
N GLU A 34 -11.69 5.49 15.44
CA GLU A 34 -12.26 5.93 16.71
C GLU A 34 -11.91 4.99 17.89
N GLU A 35 -11.71 3.70 17.63
CA GLU A 35 -11.56 2.69 18.70
C GLU A 35 -10.12 2.21 18.91
N TYR A 36 -9.22 2.40 17.94
CA TYR A 36 -7.85 1.94 18.04
C TYR A 36 -6.85 3.09 17.96
N ALA A 37 -5.69 2.90 18.60
CA ALA A 37 -4.59 3.86 18.55
C ALA A 37 -3.26 3.15 18.28
N GLY A 38 -2.23 3.94 17.96
CA GLY A 38 -0.86 3.45 17.79
C GLY A 38 -0.73 2.38 16.69
N ASP A 39 0.07 1.36 16.97
CA ASP A 39 0.39 0.29 16.01
C ASP A 39 -0.81 -0.58 15.64
N ALA A 40 -1.74 -0.76 16.57
CA ALA A 40 -2.96 -1.52 16.31
C ALA A 40 -3.82 -0.83 15.24
N LYS A 41 -4.03 0.50 15.36
CA LYS A 41 -4.74 1.29 14.34
C LYS A 41 -4.06 1.19 12.99
N ARG A 42 -2.73 1.43 12.95
CA ARG A 42 -1.94 1.38 11.71
C ARG A 42 -2.04 0.02 11.01
N SER A 43 -1.93 -1.07 11.78
CA SER A 43 -1.98 -2.43 11.26
C SER A 43 -3.38 -2.78 10.70
N LEU A 44 -4.44 -2.44 11.44
CA LEU A 44 -5.82 -2.66 10.99
C LEU A 44 -6.16 -1.86 9.74
N GLN A 45 -5.77 -0.58 9.69
CA GLN A 45 -5.98 0.26 8.50
C GLN A 45 -5.22 -0.27 7.29
N ALA A 46 -3.96 -0.69 7.47
CA ALA A 46 -3.17 -1.26 6.39
C ALA A 46 -3.81 -2.54 5.84
N MET A 47 -4.32 -3.43 6.71
CA MET A 47 -5.04 -4.63 6.28
C MET A 47 -6.28 -4.28 5.46
N VAL A 48 -7.16 -3.41 5.98
CA VAL A 48 -8.38 -2.99 5.27
C VAL A 48 -8.06 -2.37 3.92
N GLN A 49 -7.05 -1.47 3.84
CA GLN A 49 -6.65 -0.86 2.58
C GLN A 49 -6.11 -1.89 1.57
N CYS A 50 -5.26 -2.82 2.03
CA CYS A 50 -4.80 -3.95 1.21
C CYS A 50 -5.96 -4.84 0.74
N MET A 51 -7.02 -4.93 1.53
CA MET A 51 -8.20 -5.73 1.23
C MET A 51 -9.22 -5.02 0.34
N HIS A 52 -9.08 -3.74 0.05
CA HIS A 52 -9.92 -3.06 -0.94
C HIS A 52 -9.22 -2.95 -2.28
N ASP A 53 -7.96 -2.50 -2.28
CA ASP A 53 -7.20 -2.25 -3.50
C ASP A 53 -5.70 -2.36 -3.21
N LYS A 54 -5.14 -3.56 -3.46
CA LYS A 54 -3.71 -3.83 -3.23
C LYS A 54 -2.81 -2.92 -4.05
N PRO A 55 -2.97 -2.77 -5.39
CA PRO A 55 -2.15 -1.85 -6.17
C PRO A 55 -2.14 -0.43 -5.60
N LYS A 56 -3.32 0.09 -5.22
CA LYS A 56 -3.45 1.42 -4.65
C LYS A 56 -2.73 1.56 -3.31
N TYR A 57 -2.85 0.57 -2.42
CA TYR A 57 -2.15 0.56 -1.15
C TYR A 57 -0.62 0.59 -1.35
N TYR A 58 -0.08 -0.29 -2.20
CA TYR A 58 1.35 -0.36 -2.44
C TYR A 58 1.88 0.90 -3.13
N ALA A 59 1.12 1.48 -4.06
CA ALA A 59 1.44 2.77 -4.67
C ALA A 59 1.56 3.88 -3.62
N ALA A 60 0.62 3.94 -2.66
CA ALA A 60 0.69 4.90 -1.57
C ALA A 60 1.88 4.68 -0.65
N ARG A 61 2.22 3.42 -0.33
CA ARG A 61 3.41 3.09 0.46
C ARG A 61 4.70 3.47 -0.25
N LEU A 62 4.80 3.26 -1.57
CA LEU A 62 5.95 3.68 -2.37
C LEU A 62 6.10 5.20 -2.33
N TYR A 63 5.00 5.94 -2.50
CA TYR A 63 5.04 7.40 -2.45
C TYR A 63 5.51 7.89 -1.08
N GLU A 64 4.94 7.39 0.00
CA GLU A 64 5.34 7.79 1.35
C GLU A 64 6.79 7.37 1.69
N SER A 65 7.36 6.34 1.04
CA SER A 65 8.78 5.98 1.19
C SER A 65 9.74 6.97 0.54
N MET A 66 9.27 7.74 -0.45
CA MET A 66 10.07 8.68 -1.25
C MET A 66 9.75 10.14 -0.96
N LYS A 67 8.58 10.43 -0.38
CA LYS A 67 8.10 11.78 -0.13
C LYS A 67 8.78 12.39 1.09
N GLY A 68 9.36 13.58 0.92
CA GLY A 68 9.88 14.39 2.01
C GLY A 68 11.39 14.61 1.87
N LEU A 69 12.08 14.85 3.00
CA LEU A 69 13.53 14.97 3.01
C LEU A 69 14.15 13.58 3.16
N GLY A 70 14.80 13.12 2.08
CA GLY A 70 15.43 11.80 2.02
C GLY A 70 14.45 10.70 1.61
N THR A 71 14.91 9.46 1.70
CA THR A 71 14.17 8.27 1.27
C THR A 71 14.22 7.23 2.37
N SER A 72 13.10 6.56 2.63
CA SER A 72 13.07 5.35 3.45
C SER A 72 13.51 4.17 2.60
N ASP A 73 14.83 4.04 2.42
CA ASP A 73 15.42 3.07 1.48
C ASP A 73 14.99 1.63 1.75
N ASP A 74 14.96 1.21 3.02
CA ASP A 74 14.52 -0.13 3.42
C ASP A 74 13.07 -0.42 3.01
N ASP A 75 12.19 0.57 3.09
CA ASP A 75 10.80 0.45 2.66
C ASP A 75 10.71 0.43 1.13
N LEU A 76 11.41 1.33 0.44
CA LEU A 76 11.42 1.42 -1.02
C LEU A 76 11.92 0.12 -1.64
N ILE A 77 13.06 -0.40 -1.18
CA ILE A 77 13.63 -1.67 -1.63
C ILE A 77 12.66 -2.81 -1.36
N ARG A 78 12.15 -2.92 -0.13
CA ARG A 78 11.25 -4.01 0.26
C ARG A 78 9.98 -4.02 -0.60
N LEU A 79 9.37 -2.86 -0.85
CA LEU A 79 8.17 -2.74 -1.66
C LEU A 79 8.45 -3.09 -3.14
N ILE A 80 9.51 -2.57 -3.74
CA ILE A 80 9.85 -2.86 -5.15
C ILE A 80 10.18 -4.35 -5.34
N VAL A 81 11.07 -4.89 -4.51
CA VAL A 81 11.54 -6.27 -4.66
C VAL A 81 10.42 -7.27 -4.37
N SER A 82 9.69 -7.11 -3.26
CA SER A 82 8.63 -8.07 -2.88
C SER A 82 7.43 -8.10 -3.83
N ARG A 83 7.22 -7.05 -4.63
CA ARG A 83 6.09 -6.96 -5.59
C ARG A 83 6.51 -7.20 -7.03
N SER A 84 7.81 -7.22 -7.32
CA SER A 84 8.39 -7.28 -8.67
C SER A 84 7.75 -8.36 -9.56
N GLU A 85 7.61 -9.58 -9.05
CA GLU A 85 7.06 -10.73 -9.78
C GLU A 85 5.56 -10.99 -9.51
N ILE A 86 4.89 -10.11 -8.76
CA ILE A 86 3.51 -10.32 -8.32
C ILE A 86 2.55 -9.37 -9.04
N ASP A 87 2.70 -8.07 -8.80
CA ASP A 87 1.78 -7.05 -9.31
C ASP A 87 2.43 -5.67 -9.47
N LEU A 88 3.76 -5.57 -9.48
CA LEU A 88 4.46 -4.28 -9.57
C LEU A 88 4.06 -3.47 -10.82
N ALA A 89 3.69 -4.14 -11.91
CA ALA A 89 3.15 -3.47 -13.10
C ALA A 89 1.85 -2.69 -12.77
N LEU A 90 0.89 -3.34 -12.10
CA LEU A 90 -0.36 -2.69 -11.67
C LEU A 90 -0.11 -1.60 -10.64
N VAL A 91 0.84 -1.84 -9.71
CA VAL A 91 1.24 -0.85 -8.71
C VAL A 91 1.80 0.41 -9.36
N ARG A 92 2.66 0.27 -10.38
CA ARG A 92 3.24 1.41 -11.11
C ARG A 92 2.15 2.20 -11.84
N ASP A 93 1.21 1.52 -12.49
CA ASP A 93 0.14 2.18 -13.23
C ASP A 93 -0.79 2.95 -12.26
N GLU A 94 -1.12 2.37 -11.11
CA GLU A 94 -1.91 3.05 -10.07
C GLU A 94 -1.11 4.16 -9.37
N PHE A 95 0.21 4.04 -9.25
CA PHE A 95 1.09 5.09 -8.75
C PHE A 95 1.05 6.32 -9.65
N GLU A 96 1.22 6.13 -10.96
CA GLU A 96 1.20 7.24 -11.92
C GLU A 96 -0.16 7.92 -11.95
N LYS A 97 -1.24 7.13 -11.89
CA LYS A 97 -2.61 7.64 -11.80
C LYS A 97 -2.85 8.49 -10.54
N GLN A 98 -2.30 8.10 -9.38
CA GLN A 98 -2.49 8.83 -8.12
C GLN A 98 -1.59 10.06 -7.98
N TYR A 99 -0.36 10.01 -8.49
CA TYR A 99 0.67 11.02 -8.22
C TYR A 99 1.12 11.84 -9.44
N GLY A 100 0.54 11.55 -10.61
CA GLY A 100 0.73 12.33 -11.85
C GLY A 100 2.13 12.24 -12.45
N LYS A 101 2.99 11.37 -11.93
CA LYS A 101 4.36 11.15 -12.38
C LYS A 101 4.70 9.67 -12.23
N SER A 102 5.40 9.10 -13.21
CA SER A 102 5.76 7.69 -13.17
C SER A 102 6.62 7.34 -11.95
N LEU A 103 6.49 6.11 -11.44
CA LEU A 103 7.31 5.60 -10.34
C LEU A 103 8.82 5.71 -10.66
N ILE A 104 9.19 5.47 -11.92
CA ILE A 104 10.57 5.57 -12.39
C ILE A 104 11.10 6.99 -12.24
N ASP A 105 10.30 8.00 -12.59
CA ASP A 105 10.78 9.39 -12.50
C ASP A 105 10.81 9.92 -11.08
N TRP A 106 10.08 9.29 -10.14
CA TRP A 106 10.25 9.49 -8.70
C TRP A 106 11.56 8.86 -8.20
N ILE A 107 11.81 7.59 -8.54
CA ILE A 107 13.07 6.91 -8.15
C ILE A 107 14.28 7.68 -8.68
N LYS A 108 14.20 8.25 -9.89
CA LYS A 108 15.28 9.06 -10.45
C LYS A 108 15.51 10.40 -9.75
N SER A 109 14.49 10.99 -9.12
CA SER A 109 14.64 12.25 -8.38
C SER A 109 15.18 12.01 -6.97
N GLU A 110 14.78 10.91 -6.34
CA GLU A 110 15.13 10.63 -4.94
C GLU A 110 16.40 9.78 -4.79
N CYS A 111 16.71 8.92 -5.75
CA CYS A 111 17.84 7.98 -5.66
C CYS A 111 18.94 8.30 -6.68
N SER A 112 20.17 7.86 -6.40
CA SER A 112 21.31 8.08 -7.30
C SER A 112 22.18 6.83 -7.48
N GLY A 113 23.06 6.88 -8.48
CA GLY A 113 24.06 5.84 -8.77
C GLY A 113 23.47 4.47 -9.11
N ALA A 114 24.26 3.42 -8.83
CA ALA A 114 23.90 2.04 -9.12
C ALA A 114 22.62 1.59 -8.40
N TYR A 115 22.34 2.15 -7.22
CA TYR A 115 21.12 1.89 -6.46
C TYR A 115 19.88 2.31 -7.25
N ARG A 116 19.83 3.55 -7.74
CA ARG A 116 18.76 4.05 -8.62
C ARG A 116 18.60 3.18 -9.86
N ASP A 117 19.72 2.84 -10.50
CA ASP A 117 19.70 2.09 -11.77
C ASP A 117 19.15 0.68 -11.58
N ALA A 118 19.51 0.01 -10.47
CA ALA A 118 18.95 -1.28 -10.10
C ALA A 118 17.44 -1.21 -9.82
N LEU A 119 16.98 -0.23 -9.03
CA LEU A 119 15.54 -0.06 -8.78
C LEU A 119 14.77 0.23 -10.07
N CYS A 120 15.29 1.09 -10.95
CA CYS A 120 14.68 1.38 -12.24
C CYS A 120 14.61 0.14 -13.14
N LEU A 121 15.61 -0.73 -13.10
CA LEU A 121 15.62 -1.98 -13.86
C LEU A 121 14.49 -2.91 -13.41
N ILE A 122 14.34 -3.12 -12.10
CA ILE A 122 13.28 -3.96 -11.53
C ILE A 122 11.89 -3.40 -11.89
N VAL A 123 11.69 -2.09 -11.74
CA VAL A 123 10.39 -1.43 -12.02
C VAL A 123 10.00 -1.50 -13.50
N ARG A 124 10.96 -1.64 -14.42
CA ARG A 124 10.67 -1.83 -15.85
C ARG A 124 10.21 -3.25 -16.19
N GLY A 125 10.40 -4.22 -15.30
CA GLY A 125 10.16 -5.64 -15.57
C GLY A 125 11.38 -6.30 -16.21
N GLY A 126 12.54 -6.15 -15.56
CA GLY A 126 13.76 -6.87 -15.91
C GLY A 126 13.59 -8.39 -15.89
#